data_AF-A0A1Z3HMI9-F1
#
_entry.id   AF-A0A1Z3HMI9-F1
#
_cell.length_a   1.000
_cell.length_b   1.000
_cell.length_c   1.000
_cell.angle_alpha   90.00
_cell.angle_beta   90.00
_cell.angle_gamma   90.00
#
_symmetry.space_group_name_H-M   'P 1'
#
loop_
_entity.id
_entity.type
_entity.pdbx_description
1 polymer ?
#
loop_
_entity_poly.entity_id
_entity_poly.type
_entity_poly.pdbx_seq_one_letter_code
_entity_poly.pdbx_strand_id
1 'polypeptide(L)'
;MSRRHPHPGGPGAHRAPSTHLDLSAGNRDPAAVPIPNPAAIAAQRRFPRRAPQLQPGFKALIGLTLLMALLLLPFAFSAEYLALLRQNSVDLHRFLRGEAYKQATGYGALSLVILELLLTVRKRSRSWIGRIKLPGSMQVWRSVHIFLGVALVGMVLIHTIGATGMNFNAVFLWVFFASVLTALVGVVAETGILESTRRYFGRLPGSNTVLTKGPLVRGLRALWLTSHIFFVCVFGVMLVCHIILAYYYQ
;
A
#
# COMPACT_ATOMS: atom_id res chain seq x y z
N MET A 1 -6.01 48.44 -39.33
CA MET A 1 -7.02 47.43 -39.71
C MET A 1 -7.21 46.50 -38.51
N SER A 2 -7.97 46.82 -37.46
CA SER A 2 -9.42 47.05 -37.35
C SER A 2 -10.27 45.95 -37.98
N ARG A 3 -10.74 45.01 -37.15
CA ARG A 3 -12.12 44.48 -37.17
C ARG A 3 -12.46 43.86 -35.81
N ARG A 4 -13.23 44.62 -35.03
CA ARG A 4 -14.10 44.12 -33.97
C ARG A 4 -15.29 43.40 -34.64
N HIS A 5 -15.81 42.35 -34.02
CA HIS A 5 -17.25 42.15 -33.95
C HIS A 5 -17.61 41.42 -32.64
N PRO A 6 -18.62 41.93 -31.89
CA PRO A 6 -19.19 41.28 -30.71
C PRO A 6 -20.42 40.45 -31.09
N HIS A 7 -20.79 39.49 -30.24
CA HIS A 7 -22.15 38.95 -30.23
C HIS A 7 -22.69 38.86 -28.79
N PRO A 8 -23.94 39.31 -28.54
CA PRO A 8 -24.54 39.39 -27.21
C PRO A 8 -25.56 38.26 -26.96
N GLY A 9 -25.97 38.12 -25.70
CA GLY A 9 -27.37 37.85 -25.36
C GLY A 9 -27.67 36.51 -24.70
N GLY A 10 -28.12 36.57 -23.44
CA GLY A 10 -29.11 35.64 -22.91
C GLY A 10 -28.92 35.18 -21.46
N PRO A 11 -29.37 35.94 -20.44
CA PRO A 11 -29.68 35.38 -19.14
C PRO A 11 -31.07 34.74 -19.18
N GLY A 12 -31.11 33.41 -19.29
CA GLY A 12 -32.34 32.62 -19.14
C GLY A 12 -32.80 32.59 -17.69
N ALA A 13 -33.69 33.51 -17.33
CA ALA A 13 -34.44 33.49 -16.08
C ALA A 13 -35.47 32.35 -16.13
N HIS A 14 -35.16 31.20 -15.53
CA HIS A 14 -36.15 30.15 -15.30
C HIS A 14 -36.94 30.43 -14.02
N ARG A 15 -38.22 30.73 -14.24
CA ARG A 15 -39.32 30.87 -13.29
C ARG A 15 -39.28 29.80 -12.19
N ALA A 16 -39.41 30.27 -10.95
CA ALA A 16 -39.90 29.47 -9.84
C ALA A 16 -41.38 29.10 -10.07
N PRO A 17 -41.80 27.84 -9.85
CA PRO A 17 -43.21 27.49 -9.80
C PRO A 17 -43.80 27.90 -8.45
N SER A 18 -44.74 28.84 -8.50
CA SER A 18 -45.68 29.18 -7.45
C SER A 18 -46.83 28.17 -7.38
N THR A 19 -47.41 28.03 -6.18
CA THR A 19 -48.70 27.35 -5.85
C THR A 19 -48.64 25.81 -5.91
N HIS A 20 -49.16 25.03 -4.96
CA HIS A 20 -50.31 25.19 -4.07
C HIS A 20 -50.01 24.48 -2.73
N LEU A 21 -50.20 25.18 -1.60
CA LEU A 21 -50.33 24.55 -0.29
C LEU A 21 -51.76 24.02 -0.18
N ASP A 22 -51.93 22.73 -0.44
CA ASP A 22 -53.19 22.02 -0.25
C ASP A 22 -53.26 21.53 1.20
N LEU A 23 -53.79 22.39 2.08
CA LEU A 23 -54.15 22.07 3.45
C LEU A 23 -55.47 21.29 3.45
N SER A 24 -55.42 20.02 3.05
CA SER A 24 -56.51 19.08 3.30
C SER A 24 -56.13 18.17 4.47
N ALA A 25 -56.66 18.53 5.64
CA ALA A 25 -56.65 17.74 6.86
C ALA A 25 -57.40 16.41 6.64
N GLY A 26 -56.65 15.38 6.26
CA GLY A 26 -57.11 13.99 6.23
C GLY A 26 -56.76 13.31 7.54
N ASN A 27 -57.72 13.29 8.47
CA ASN A 27 -57.79 12.42 9.63
C ASN A 27 -57.56 10.96 9.19
N ARG A 28 -56.33 10.46 9.37
CA ARG A 28 -56.02 9.03 9.23
C ARG A 28 -55.82 8.48 10.63
N ASP A 29 -56.68 7.54 10.98
CA ASP A 29 -56.54 6.68 12.15
C ASP A 29 -55.08 6.22 12.30
N PRO A 30 -54.53 6.19 13.53
CA PRO A 30 -53.25 5.52 13.79
C PRO A 30 -53.47 4.02 13.62
N ALA A 31 -53.48 3.57 12.37
CA ALA A 31 -53.43 2.17 12.01
C ALA A 31 -52.22 1.56 12.71
N ALA A 32 -52.52 0.60 13.58
CA ALA A 32 -51.57 -0.15 14.38
C ALA A 32 -50.30 -0.45 13.58
N VAL A 33 -49.17 0.11 14.02
CA VAL A 33 -47.85 -0.29 13.54
C VAL A 33 -47.75 -1.80 13.77
N PRO A 34 -47.64 -2.63 12.72
CA PRO A 34 -47.55 -4.06 12.88
C PRO A 34 -46.31 -4.35 13.71
N ILE A 35 -46.48 -4.93 14.90
CA ILE A 35 -45.35 -5.37 15.72
C ILE A 35 -44.59 -6.40 14.87
N PRO A 36 -43.32 -6.15 14.52
CA PRO A 36 -42.57 -7.06 13.67
C PRO A 36 -42.52 -8.44 14.33
N ASN A 37 -42.94 -9.46 13.57
CA ASN A 37 -42.99 -10.85 14.02
C ASN A 37 -41.63 -11.24 14.66
N PRO A 38 -41.59 -11.72 15.91
CA PRO A 38 -40.34 -12.11 16.57
C PRO A 38 -39.55 -13.18 15.80
N ALA A 39 -40.21 -13.99 14.96
CA ALA A 39 -39.54 -14.94 14.07
C ALA A 39 -38.73 -14.24 12.95
N ALA A 40 -39.19 -13.09 12.43
CA ALA A 40 -38.46 -12.31 11.44
C ALA A 40 -37.22 -11.63 12.05
N ILE A 41 -37.32 -11.21 13.32
CA ILE A 41 -36.20 -10.66 14.09
C ILE A 41 -35.16 -11.77 14.40
N ALA A 42 -35.61 -12.98 14.71
CA ALA A 42 -34.74 -14.13 14.94
C ALA A 42 -34.03 -14.59 13.65
N ALA A 43 -34.70 -14.52 12.49
CA ALA A 43 -34.12 -14.84 11.20
C ALA A 43 -33.03 -13.84 10.77
N GLN A 44 -33.20 -12.54 11.06
CA GLN A 44 -32.18 -11.52 10.78
C GLN A 44 -30.92 -11.64 11.65
N ARG A 45 -30.98 -12.33 12.80
CA ARG A 45 -29.80 -12.54 13.67
C ARG A 45 -28.88 -13.67 13.19
N ARG A 46 -29.27 -14.46 12.19
CA ARG A 46 -28.41 -15.47 11.55
C ARG A 46 -27.60 -14.84 10.42
N PHE A 47 -26.86 -13.77 10.72
CA PHE A 47 -25.77 -13.38 9.84
C PHE A 47 -24.74 -14.51 9.84
N PRO A 48 -24.32 -15.04 8.68
CA PRO A 48 -23.26 -16.03 8.63
C PRO A 48 -22.04 -15.42 9.33
N ARG A 49 -21.54 -16.07 10.39
CA ARG A 49 -20.25 -15.75 11.00
C ARG A 49 -19.24 -15.73 9.86
N ARG A 50 -18.77 -14.53 9.52
CA ARG A 50 -17.74 -14.31 8.50
C ARG A 50 -16.60 -15.27 8.82
N ALA A 51 -16.28 -16.17 7.89
CA ALA A 51 -15.16 -17.10 8.05
C ALA A 51 -13.91 -16.34 8.53
N PRO A 52 -13.09 -16.94 9.43
CA PRO A 52 -11.94 -16.26 10.00
C PRO A 52 -11.08 -15.67 8.89
N GLN A 53 -11.06 -14.34 8.83
CA GLN A 53 -10.32 -13.61 7.82
C GLN A 53 -8.83 -13.72 8.15
N LEU A 54 -8.05 -14.39 7.30
CA LEU A 54 -6.57 -14.39 7.23
C LEU A 54 -5.99 -12.98 6.95
N GLN A 55 -6.39 -11.94 7.69
CA GLN A 55 -5.67 -10.67 7.69
C GLN A 55 -4.62 -10.80 8.78
N PRO A 56 -3.35 -10.45 8.53
CA PRO A 56 -2.38 -10.35 9.60
C PRO A 56 -2.94 -9.40 10.66
N GLY A 57 -3.19 -9.91 11.86
CA GLY A 57 -3.63 -9.05 12.97
C GLY A 57 -2.54 -8.06 13.33
N PHE A 58 -2.87 -7.00 14.07
CA PHE A 58 -1.89 -5.99 14.48
C PHE A 58 -0.63 -6.55 15.14
N LYS A 59 -0.76 -7.61 15.96
CA LYS A 59 0.40 -8.31 16.55
C LYS A 59 1.34 -8.90 15.49
N ALA A 60 0.79 -9.50 14.42
CA ALA A 60 1.58 -10.03 13.33
C ALA A 60 2.27 -8.91 12.54
N LEU A 61 1.60 -7.78 12.34
CA LEU A 61 2.19 -6.60 11.68
C LEU A 61 3.31 -5.97 12.51
N ILE A 62 3.16 -5.89 13.84
CA ILE A 62 4.25 -5.46 14.73
C ILE A 62 5.42 -6.44 14.63
N GLY A 63 5.17 -7.74 14.74
CA GLY A 63 6.21 -8.75 14.60
C GLY A 63 6.95 -8.66 13.27
N LEU A 64 6.22 -8.46 12.18
CA LEU A 64 6.80 -8.25 10.86
C LEU A 64 7.62 -6.95 10.78
N THR A 65 7.17 -5.90 11.48
CA THR A 65 7.89 -4.63 11.53
C THR A 65 9.22 -4.76 12.26
N LEU A 66 9.23 -5.47 13.39
CA LEU A 66 10.44 -5.76 14.14
C LEU A 66 11.38 -6.67 13.34
N LEU A 67 10.85 -7.67 12.63
CA LEU A 67 11.63 -8.51 11.72
C LEU A 67 12.26 -7.68 10.59
N MET A 68 11.52 -6.73 10.02
CA MET A 68 12.07 -5.81 9.03
C MET A 68 13.15 -4.91 9.59
N ALA A 69 12.95 -4.33 10.78
CA ALA A 69 13.99 -3.55 11.44
C ALA A 69 15.26 -4.38 11.68
N LEU A 70 15.11 -5.64 12.11
CA LEU A 70 16.22 -6.57 12.30
C LEU A 70 16.95 -6.87 10.97
N LEU A 71 16.21 -7.13 9.89
CA LEU A 71 16.79 -7.39 8.57
C LEU A 71 17.47 -6.17 7.94
N LEU A 72 17.06 -4.96 8.33
CA LEU A 72 17.67 -3.72 7.88
C LEU A 72 18.93 -3.33 8.70
N LEU A 73 19.12 -3.93 9.87
CA LEU A 73 20.21 -3.61 10.79
C LEU A 73 21.61 -3.74 10.15
N PRO A 74 21.94 -4.79 9.37
CA PRO A 74 23.26 -4.94 8.75
C PRO A 74 23.61 -3.80 7.79
N PHE A 75 22.61 -3.17 7.18
CA PHE A 75 22.83 -2.05 6.26
C PHE A 75 23.17 -0.76 7.00
N ALA A 76 22.58 -0.55 8.18
CA ALA A 76 22.86 0.61 9.03
C ALA A 76 24.30 0.61 9.56
N PHE A 77 24.85 -0.57 9.83
CA PHE A 77 26.21 -0.77 10.36
C PHE A 77 27.15 -1.38 9.33
N SER A 78 26.87 -1.16 8.04
CA SER A 78 27.55 -1.86 6.95
C SER A 78 29.07 -1.62 6.93
N ALA A 79 29.54 -0.43 7.31
CA ALA A 79 30.96 -0.10 7.32
C ALA A 79 31.74 -0.92 8.35
N GLU A 80 31.27 -0.96 9.58
CA GLU A 80 31.90 -1.65 10.70
C GLU A 80 31.80 -3.18 10.53
N TYR A 81 30.61 -3.67 10.18
CA TYR A 81 30.35 -5.09 9.98
C TYR A 81 31.21 -5.68 8.85
N LEU A 82 31.29 -5.00 7.69
CA LEU A 82 32.08 -5.51 6.57
C LEU A 82 33.58 -5.43 6.81
N ALA A 83 34.06 -4.43 7.57
CA ALA A 83 35.44 -4.36 7.99
C ALA A 83 35.82 -5.58 8.85
N LEU A 84 34.98 -5.92 9.83
CA LEU A 84 35.15 -7.12 10.66
C LEU A 84 35.08 -8.40 9.83
N LEU A 85 34.13 -8.52 8.89
CA LEU A 85 33.99 -9.70 8.03
C LEU A 85 35.24 -9.92 7.17
N ARG A 86 35.79 -8.84 6.60
CA ARG A 86 37.00 -8.86 5.77
C ARG A 86 38.23 -9.30 6.57
N GLN A 87 38.35 -8.87 7.82
CA GLN A 87 39.47 -9.22 8.69
C GLN A 87 39.43 -10.69 9.13
N ASN A 88 38.23 -11.24 9.34
CA ASN A 88 38.07 -12.57 9.96
C ASN A 88 37.85 -13.71 8.95
N SER A 89 37.52 -13.44 7.68
CA SER A 89 37.09 -14.49 6.74
C SER A 89 37.43 -14.22 5.27
N VAL A 90 38.69 -14.47 4.90
CA VAL A 90 39.20 -14.26 3.53
C VAL A 90 38.49 -15.17 2.51
N ASP A 91 38.24 -16.43 2.85
CA ASP A 91 37.59 -17.40 1.96
C ASP A 91 36.12 -17.06 1.71
N LEU A 92 35.41 -16.64 2.75
CA LEU A 92 34.04 -16.14 2.62
C LEU A 92 34.04 -14.90 1.73
N HIS A 93 34.92 -13.92 1.98
CA HIS A 93 35.04 -12.74 1.14
C HIS A 93 35.31 -13.09 -0.34
N ARG A 94 36.13 -14.11 -0.61
CA ARG A 94 36.41 -14.59 -1.97
C ARG A 94 35.20 -15.25 -2.63
N PHE A 95 34.49 -16.11 -1.90
CA PHE A 95 33.26 -16.76 -2.39
C PHE A 95 32.19 -15.73 -2.75
N LEU A 96 31.99 -14.73 -1.90
CA LEU A 96 30.98 -13.68 -2.08
C LEU A 96 31.26 -12.77 -3.28
N ARG A 97 32.54 -12.63 -3.67
CA ARG A 97 32.93 -11.92 -4.90
C ARG A 97 32.80 -12.77 -6.16
N GLY A 98 32.53 -14.07 -6.02
CA GLY A 98 32.34 -15.00 -7.13
C GLY A 98 31.11 -14.65 -7.98
N GLU A 99 31.27 -14.70 -9.29
CA GLU A 99 30.21 -14.37 -10.25
C GLU A 99 28.97 -15.27 -10.09
N ALA A 100 29.17 -16.56 -9.80
CA ALA A 100 28.07 -17.50 -9.57
C ALA A 100 27.17 -17.07 -8.40
N TYR A 101 27.77 -16.59 -7.29
CA TYR A 101 27.01 -16.11 -6.14
C TYR A 101 26.19 -14.87 -6.48
N LYS A 102 26.82 -13.87 -7.12
CA LYS A 102 26.17 -12.62 -7.53
C LYS A 102 25.01 -12.87 -8.49
N GLN A 103 25.22 -13.75 -9.48
CA GLN A 103 24.19 -14.09 -10.46
C GLN A 103 23.04 -14.87 -9.83
N ALA A 104 23.32 -15.92 -9.06
CA ALA A 104 22.27 -16.73 -8.44
C ALA A 104 21.40 -15.89 -7.49
N THR A 105 22.03 -15.08 -6.64
CA THR A 105 21.32 -14.21 -5.70
C THR A 105 20.61 -13.05 -6.40
N GLY A 106 21.22 -12.48 -7.45
CA GLY A 106 20.64 -11.41 -8.27
C GLY A 106 19.40 -11.87 -9.04
N TYR A 107 19.44 -13.04 -9.68
CA TYR A 107 18.27 -13.63 -10.34
C TYR A 107 17.20 -14.05 -9.33
N GLY A 108 17.59 -14.52 -8.14
CA GLY A 108 16.66 -14.77 -7.04
C GLY A 108 15.90 -13.52 -6.62
N ALA A 109 16.61 -12.41 -6.40
CA ALA A 109 16.00 -11.11 -6.10
C ALA A 109 15.11 -10.60 -7.24
N LEU A 110 15.59 -10.70 -8.50
CA LEU A 110 14.82 -10.31 -9.68
C LEU A 110 13.53 -11.11 -9.82
N SER A 111 13.57 -12.41 -9.57
CA SER A 111 12.38 -13.28 -9.61
C SER A 111 11.35 -12.85 -8.57
N LEU A 112 11.78 -12.51 -7.35
CA LEU A 112 10.89 -11.96 -6.32
C LEU A 112 10.28 -10.63 -6.73
N VAL A 113 11.06 -9.72 -7.32
CA VAL A 113 10.53 -8.45 -7.86
C VAL A 113 9.50 -8.69 -8.95
N ILE A 114 9.76 -9.60 -9.90
CA ILE A 114 8.80 -9.93 -10.96
C ILE A 114 7.51 -10.47 -10.37
N LEU A 115 7.60 -11.40 -9.40
CA LEU A 115 6.42 -11.93 -8.71
C LEU A 115 5.64 -10.80 -8.01
N GLU A 116 6.32 -9.89 -7.33
CA GLU A 116 5.68 -8.74 -6.70
C GLU A 116 4.93 -7.86 -7.70
N LEU A 117 5.56 -7.55 -8.83
CA LEU A 117 4.93 -6.79 -9.91
C LEU A 117 3.70 -7.52 -10.46
N LEU A 118 3.78 -8.83 -10.68
CA LEU A 118 2.63 -9.64 -11.14
C LEU A 118 1.46 -9.62 -10.15
N LEU A 119 1.73 -9.64 -8.84
CA LEU A 119 0.68 -9.49 -7.81
C LEU A 119 -0.04 -8.15 -7.92
N THR A 120 0.68 -7.07 -8.27
CA THR A 120 0.06 -5.75 -8.49
C THR A 120 -0.76 -5.66 -9.78
N VAL A 121 -0.29 -6.33 -10.86
CA VAL A 121 -0.98 -6.35 -12.16
C VAL A 121 -2.38 -6.94 -11.99
N ARG A 122 -2.57 -8.01 -11.21
CA ARG A 122 -3.92 -8.56 -10.95
C ARG A 122 -4.86 -7.54 -10.29
N LYS A 123 -4.35 -6.73 -9.36
CA LYS A 123 -5.20 -5.75 -8.66
C LYS A 123 -5.74 -4.69 -9.63
N ARG A 124 -4.97 -4.33 -10.66
CA ARG A 124 -5.37 -3.34 -11.69
C ARG A 124 -5.97 -3.96 -12.96
N SER A 125 -5.78 -5.26 -13.21
CA SER A 125 -6.31 -5.95 -14.40
C SER A 125 -7.83 -5.98 -14.46
N ARG A 126 -8.53 -5.83 -13.33
CA ARG A 126 -10.00 -5.63 -13.32
C ARG A 126 -10.47 -4.39 -14.08
N SER A 127 -9.61 -3.39 -14.24
CA SER A 127 -9.91 -2.15 -14.96
C SER A 127 -9.32 -2.11 -16.37
N TRP A 128 -8.54 -3.11 -16.77
CA TRP A 128 -7.92 -3.20 -18.11
C TRP A 128 -8.77 -4.06 -19.04
N ILE A 129 -8.63 -3.84 -20.35
CA ILE A 129 -9.43 -4.44 -21.44
C ILE A 129 -9.51 -5.98 -21.33
N GLY A 130 -8.46 -6.65 -20.87
CA GLY A 130 -8.46 -8.08 -20.59
C GLY A 130 -8.81 -8.39 -19.15
N ARG A 131 -10.05 -8.81 -18.86
CA ARG A 131 -10.44 -9.31 -17.52
C ARG A 131 -9.81 -10.67 -17.24
N ILE A 132 -8.52 -10.70 -16.92
CA ILE A 132 -7.84 -11.91 -16.49
C ILE A 132 -8.39 -12.32 -15.11
N LYS A 133 -9.22 -13.38 -15.07
CA LYS A 133 -9.77 -13.95 -13.84
C LYS A 133 -8.72 -14.86 -13.18
N LEU A 134 -7.79 -14.27 -12.44
CA LEU A 134 -6.89 -15.03 -11.58
C LEU A 134 -7.63 -15.51 -10.32
N PRO A 135 -7.52 -16.79 -9.92
CA PRO A 135 -8.22 -17.35 -8.76
C PRO A 135 -7.68 -16.84 -7.40
N GLY A 136 -8.46 -17.03 -6.34
CA GLY A 136 -8.08 -16.69 -4.95
C GLY A 136 -8.66 -15.37 -4.42
N SER A 137 -8.75 -15.21 -3.10
CA SER A 137 -9.31 -14.00 -2.48
C SER A 137 -8.35 -12.81 -2.58
N MET A 138 -8.86 -11.58 -2.66
CA MET A 138 -8.01 -10.37 -2.63
C MET A 138 -7.17 -10.25 -1.35
N GLN A 139 -7.61 -10.92 -0.30
CA GLN A 139 -6.96 -10.93 1.00
C GLN A 139 -5.72 -11.81 0.99
N VAL A 140 -5.80 -13.01 0.40
CA VAL A 140 -4.63 -13.88 0.21
C VAL A 140 -3.55 -13.17 -0.61
N TRP A 141 -3.95 -12.47 -1.68
CA TRP A 141 -2.99 -11.77 -2.54
C TRP A 141 -2.28 -10.62 -1.81
N ARG A 142 -3.00 -9.90 -0.95
CA ARG A 142 -2.39 -8.88 -0.09
C ARG A 142 -1.40 -9.51 0.89
N SER A 143 -1.78 -10.62 1.54
CA SER A 143 -0.88 -11.31 2.48
C SER A 143 0.37 -11.82 1.77
N VAL A 144 0.22 -12.46 0.60
CA VAL A 144 1.35 -12.94 -0.21
C VAL A 144 2.26 -11.79 -0.62
N HIS A 145 1.73 -10.65 -1.07
CA HIS A 145 2.52 -9.45 -1.38
C HIS A 145 3.33 -8.95 -0.18
N ILE A 146 2.73 -8.91 1.01
CA ILE A 146 3.45 -8.50 2.23
C ILE A 146 4.60 -9.48 2.55
N PHE A 147 4.37 -10.79 2.47
CA PHE A 147 5.40 -11.78 2.75
C PHE A 147 6.49 -11.84 1.67
N LEU A 148 6.14 -11.66 0.40
CA LEU A 148 7.12 -11.54 -0.68
C LEU A 148 8.00 -10.32 -0.49
N GLY A 149 7.45 -9.19 -0.03
CA GLY A 149 8.22 -7.99 0.24
C GLY A 149 9.28 -8.22 1.32
N VAL A 150 8.91 -8.93 2.40
CA VAL A 150 9.84 -9.34 3.45
C VAL A 150 10.89 -10.32 2.93
N ALA A 151 10.48 -11.30 2.12
CA ALA A 151 11.41 -12.23 1.49
C ALA A 151 12.38 -11.51 0.55
N LEU A 152 11.92 -10.50 -0.19
CA LEU A 152 12.74 -9.67 -1.07
C LEU A 152 13.77 -8.88 -0.28
N VAL A 153 13.42 -8.30 0.88
CA VAL A 153 14.40 -7.64 1.76
C VAL A 153 15.46 -8.64 2.24
N GLY A 154 15.06 -9.83 2.67
CA GLY A 154 15.99 -10.90 3.04
C GLY A 154 16.90 -11.32 1.89
N MET A 155 16.35 -11.44 0.68
CA MET A 155 17.12 -11.79 -0.51
C MET A 155 18.08 -10.67 -0.93
N VAL A 156 17.69 -9.40 -0.82
CA VAL A 156 18.58 -8.25 -1.03
C VAL A 156 19.68 -8.23 0.02
N LEU A 157 19.37 -8.52 1.28
CA LEU A 157 20.37 -8.69 2.34
C LEU A 157 21.36 -9.80 2.01
N ILE A 158 20.90 -10.93 1.48
CA ILE A 158 21.80 -12.01 1.02
C ILE A 158 22.62 -11.52 -0.18
N HIS A 159 21.99 -10.99 -1.23
CA HIS A 159 22.65 -10.55 -2.47
C HIS A 159 23.76 -9.51 -2.23
N THR A 160 23.54 -8.60 -1.28
CA THR A 160 24.46 -7.51 -0.94
C THR A 160 25.31 -7.79 0.29
N ILE A 161 24.90 -8.76 1.13
CA ILE A 161 25.52 -9.09 2.42
C ILE A 161 25.50 -7.88 3.35
N GLY A 162 24.45 -7.06 3.22
CA GLY A 162 24.32 -5.80 3.96
C GLY A 162 25.20 -4.67 3.41
N ALA A 163 25.95 -4.88 2.33
CA ALA A 163 26.74 -3.82 1.71
C ALA A 163 25.85 -2.78 1.04
N THR A 164 26.00 -1.52 1.46
CA THR A 164 25.25 -0.39 0.89
C THR A 164 25.82 0.05 -0.47
N GLY A 165 27.07 -0.30 -0.77
CA GLY A 165 27.73 0.10 -2.00
C GLY A 165 28.10 1.59 -2.02
N MET A 166 28.49 2.09 -3.20
CA MET A 166 28.81 3.51 -3.42
C MET A 166 27.96 4.07 -4.55
N ASN A 167 27.81 5.40 -4.59
CA ASN A 167 27.17 6.14 -5.68
C ASN A 167 25.77 5.59 -6.03
N PHE A 168 25.59 5.12 -7.27
CA PHE A 168 24.33 4.61 -7.78
C PHE A 168 23.77 3.45 -6.95
N ASN A 169 24.60 2.50 -6.53
CA ASN A 169 24.15 1.34 -5.75
C ASN A 169 23.61 1.76 -4.37
N ALA A 170 24.24 2.76 -3.74
CA ALA A 170 23.78 3.31 -2.47
C ALA A 170 22.41 3.98 -2.63
N VAL A 171 22.25 4.85 -3.64
CA VAL A 171 20.96 5.51 -3.92
C VAL A 171 19.89 4.48 -4.27
N PHE A 172 20.22 3.47 -5.08
CA PHE A 172 19.30 2.42 -5.47
C PHE A 172 18.78 1.65 -4.26
N LEU A 173 19.67 1.30 -3.34
CA LEU A 173 19.31 0.62 -2.10
C LEU A 173 18.46 1.50 -1.18
N TRP A 174 18.76 2.80 -1.06
CA TRP A 174 17.92 3.72 -0.28
C TRP A 174 16.52 3.89 -0.85
N VAL A 175 16.37 3.92 -2.18
CA VAL A 175 15.06 3.91 -2.84
C VAL A 175 14.33 2.61 -2.56
N PHE A 176 15.01 1.47 -2.59
CA PHE A 176 14.44 0.19 -2.19
C PHE A 176 13.95 0.23 -0.74
N PHE A 177 14.75 0.73 0.22
CA PHE A 177 14.31 0.87 1.62
C PHE A 177 13.13 1.82 1.77
N ALA A 178 13.12 2.95 1.07
CA ALA A 178 11.98 3.87 1.07
C ALA A 178 10.71 3.17 0.56
N SER A 179 10.82 2.34 -0.49
CA SER A 179 9.69 1.57 -1.02
C SER A 179 9.12 0.59 0.02
N VAL A 180 9.97 -0.14 0.74
CA VAL A 180 9.56 -1.13 1.76
C VAL A 180 9.00 -0.44 3.01
N LEU A 181 9.69 0.58 3.51
CA LEU A 181 9.28 1.31 4.73
C LEU A 181 7.95 2.03 4.53
N THR A 182 7.73 2.66 3.37
CA THR A 182 6.45 3.32 3.08
C THR A 182 5.28 2.34 3.01
N ALA A 183 5.48 1.12 2.49
CA ALA A 183 4.47 0.06 2.54
C ALA A 183 4.17 -0.38 3.98
N LEU A 184 5.21 -0.71 4.74
CA LEU A 184 5.10 -1.26 6.09
C LEU A 184 4.48 -0.25 7.06
N VAL A 185 5.02 0.98 7.11
CA VAL A 185 4.50 2.07 7.95
C VAL A 185 3.06 2.38 7.58
N GLY A 186 2.72 2.41 6.28
CA GLY A 186 1.36 2.63 5.83
C GLY A 186 0.36 1.60 6.36
N VAL A 187 0.70 0.31 6.29
CA VAL A 187 -0.17 -0.78 6.76
C VAL A 187 -0.26 -0.83 8.30
N VAL A 188 0.84 -0.58 9.01
CA VAL A 188 0.87 -0.53 10.47
C VAL A 188 0.06 0.67 10.99
N ALA A 189 0.26 1.85 10.42
CA ALA A 189 -0.48 3.05 10.80
C ALA A 189 -1.99 2.90 10.54
N GLU A 190 -2.36 2.33 9.39
CA GLU A 190 -3.75 2.04 9.07
C GLU A 190 -4.37 1.08 10.09
N THR A 191 -3.72 -0.06 10.34
CA THR A 191 -4.24 -1.09 11.25
C THR A 191 -4.28 -0.60 12.69
N GLY A 192 -3.26 0.12 13.16
CA GLY A 192 -3.22 0.68 14.51
C GLY A 192 -4.37 1.65 14.79
N ILE A 193 -4.74 2.48 13.80
CA ILE A 193 -5.91 3.36 13.93
C ILE A 193 -7.22 2.57 13.88
N LEU A 194 -7.31 1.55 13.01
CA LEU A 194 -8.49 0.70 12.89
C LEU A 194 -8.75 -0.14 14.15
N GLU A 195 -7.72 -0.63 14.81
CA GLU A 195 -7.85 -1.39 16.07
C GLU A 195 -7.97 -0.50 17.31
N SER A 196 -7.59 0.79 17.22
CA SER A 196 -7.79 1.74 18.32
C SER A 196 -9.28 1.89 18.69
N THR A 197 -9.55 1.86 20.00
CA THR A 197 -10.88 2.11 20.58
C THR A 197 -11.33 3.57 20.44
N ARG A 198 -10.41 4.50 20.12
CA ARG A 198 -10.71 5.92 19.96
C ARG A 198 -11.48 6.19 18.68
N ARG A 199 -12.58 6.94 18.78
CA ARG A 199 -13.39 7.40 17.63
C ARG A 199 -12.96 8.78 17.11
N TYR A 200 -12.28 9.56 17.95
CA TYR A 200 -11.84 10.93 17.70
C TYR A 200 -10.32 11.04 17.88
N PHE A 201 -9.64 11.69 16.93
CA PHE A 201 -8.18 11.81 16.89
C PHE A 201 -7.70 13.28 16.90
N GLY A 202 -8.56 14.23 17.29
CA GLY A 202 -8.20 15.64 17.38
C GLY A 202 -8.66 16.48 16.19
N ARG A 203 -8.04 17.65 16.06
CA ARG A 203 -8.15 18.56 14.91
C ARG A 203 -6.77 18.71 14.28
N LEU A 204 -6.72 18.87 12.96
CA LEU A 204 -5.47 19.20 12.27
C LEU A 204 -5.00 20.60 12.69
N PRO A 205 -3.69 20.81 12.90
CA PRO A 205 -3.15 22.14 13.15
C PRO A 205 -3.48 23.05 11.96
N GLY A 206 -4.13 24.19 12.23
CA GLY A 206 -4.58 25.14 11.21
C GLY A 206 -5.91 24.80 10.51
N SER A 207 -6.66 23.78 10.94
CA SER A 207 -7.97 23.45 10.37
C SER A 207 -9.04 23.21 11.45
N ASN A 208 -10.25 23.72 11.21
CA ASN A 208 -11.43 23.40 12.03
C ASN A 208 -11.98 21.99 11.76
N THR A 209 -11.35 21.23 10.86
CA THR A 209 -11.78 19.88 10.49
C THR A 209 -11.51 18.90 11.65
N VAL A 210 -12.59 18.31 12.17
CA VAL A 210 -12.53 17.25 13.16
C VAL A 210 -12.05 15.95 12.50
N LEU A 211 -10.95 15.39 13.01
CA LEU A 211 -10.43 14.10 12.56
C LEU A 211 -11.19 12.96 13.24
N THR A 212 -12.19 12.47 12.53
CA THR A 212 -12.83 11.18 12.86
C THR A 212 -12.08 10.03 12.19
N LYS A 213 -12.25 8.82 12.74
CA LYS A 213 -11.53 7.61 12.32
C LYS A 213 -11.60 7.34 10.80
N GLY A 214 -12.76 7.55 10.16
CA GLY A 214 -12.96 7.29 8.73
C GLY A 214 -12.15 8.20 7.79
N PRO A 215 -12.34 9.54 7.84
CA PRO A 215 -11.52 10.50 7.09
C PRO A 215 -10.02 10.35 7.32
N LEU A 216 -9.59 10.14 8.58
CA LEU A 216 -8.18 9.94 8.91
C LEU A 216 -7.59 8.71 8.19
N VAL A 217 -8.24 7.55 8.29
CA VAL A 217 -7.78 6.31 7.63
C VAL A 217 -7.72 6.48 6.12
N ARG A 218 -8.69 7.17 5.51
CA ARG A 218 -8.68 7.45 4.06
C ARG A 218 -7.52 8.36 3.66
N GLY A 219 -7.26 9.42 4.42
CA GLY A 219 -6.16 10.34 4.18
C GLY A 219 -4.80 9.65 4.30
N LEU A 220 -4.58 8.90 5.37
CA LEU A 220 -3.35 8.12 5.56
C LEU A 220 -3.17 7.08 4.46
N ARG A 221 -4.23 6.33 4.12
CA ARG A 221 -4.17 5.36 3.02
C ARG A 221 -3.76 6.05 1.72
N ALA A 222 -4.36 7.19 1.40
CA ALA A 222 -4.04 7.93 0.17
C ALA A 222 -2.57 8.36 0.16
N LEU A 223 -2.08 8.96 1.24
CA LEU A 223 -0.69 9.39 1.38
C LEU A 223 0.28 8.22 1.21
N TRP A 224 0.17 7.20 2.06
CA TRP A 224 1.12 6.07 2.07
C TRP A 224 1.08 5.25 0.79
N LEU A 225 -0.11 5.01 0.23
CA LEU A 225 -0.24 4.31 -1.05
C LEU A 225 0.40 5.09 -2.19
N THR A 226 0.21 6.42 -2.22
CA THR A 226 0.79 7.27 -3.27
C THR A 226 2.31 7.30 -3.17
N SER A 227 2.85 7.50 -1.97
CA SER A 227 4.30 7.47 -1.72
C SER A 227 4.91 6.12 -2.08
N HIS A 228 4.28 5.01 -1.67
CA HIS A 228 4.77 3.68 -1.99
C HIS A 228 4.78 3.42 -3.51
N ILE A 229 3.72 3.77 -4.23
CA ILE A 229 3.67 3.64 -5.70
C ILE A 229 4.78 4.47 -6.35
N PHE A 230 4.98 5.72 -5.90
CA PHE A 230 6.06 6.58 -6.40
C PHE A 230 7.42 5.91 -6.25
N PHE A 231 7.77 5.43 -5.05
CA PHE A 231 9.06 4.76 -4.82
C PHE A 231 9.20 3.46 -5.60
N VAL A 232 8.13 2.67 -5.77
CA VAL A 232 8.16 1.46 -6.60
C VAL A 232 8.45 1.78 -8.06
N CYS A 233 7.88 2.88 -8.60
CA CYS A 233 8.19 3.32 -9.96
C CYS A 233 9.66 3.74 -10.12
N VAL A 234 10.19 4.53 -9.19
CA VAL A 234 11.61 4.94 -9.20
C VAL A 234 12.52 3.71 -9.07
N PHE A 235 12.19 2.81 -8.13
CA PHE A 235 12.90 1.54 -7.95
C PHE A 235 12.94 0.72 -9.24
N GLY A 236 11.81 0.60 -9.96
CA GLY A 236 11.75 -0.15 -11.22
C GLY A 236 12.68 0.41 -12.30
N VAL A 237 12.74 1.74 -12.45
CA VAL A 237 13.66 2.39 -13.40
C VAL A 237 15.11 2.14 -12.99
N MET A 238 15.44 2.33 -11.71
CA MET A 238 16.80 2.10 -11.21
C MET A 238 17.21 0.64 -11.30
N LEU A 239 16.29 -0.32 -11.12
CA LEU A 239 16.56 -1.75 -11.28
C LEU A 239 16.97 -2.08 -12.72
N VAL A 240 16.28 -1.55 -13.72
CA VAL A 240 16.65 -1.74 -15.13
C VAL A 240 18.04 -1.18 -15.39
N CYS A 241 18.32 0.04 -14.93
CA CYS A 241 19.66 0.62 -15.03
C CYS A 241 20.72 -0.22 -14.32
N HIS A 242 20.44 -0.72 -13.12
CA HIS A 242 21.34 -1.58 -12.35
C HIS A 242 21.69 -2.86 -13.12
N ILE A 243 20.69 -3.52 -13.71
CA ILE A 243 20.90 -4.72 -14.53
C ILE A 243 21.77 -4.39 -15.75
N ILE A 244 21.47 -3.30 -16.47
CA ILE A 244 22.29 -2.89 -17.62
C ILE A 244 23.74 -2.64 -17.19
N LEU A 245 23.96 -1.88 -16.11
CA LEU A 245 25.31 -1.60 -15.62
C LEU A 245 26.05 -2.88 -15.21
N ALA A 246 25.36 -3.81 -14.53
CA ALA A 246 25.97 -5.05 -14.06
C ALA A 246 26.41 -6.00 -15.20
N TYR A 247 25.71 -5.99 -16.33
CA TYR A 247 26.05 -6.86 -17.47
C TYR A 247 26.93 -6.21 -18.54
N TYR A 248 26.85 -4.88 -18.70
CA TYR A 248 27.56 -4.19 -19.78
C TYR A 248 28.82 -3.44 -19.32
N TYR A 249 28.98 -3.16 -18.01
CA TYR A 249 30.09 -2.35 -17.48
C TYR A 249 30.76 -3.02 -16.25
N GLN A 250 31.19 -4.28 -16.43
CA GLN A 250 31.88 -5.07 -15.39
C GLN A 250 33.24 -4.48 -14.98
#